data_AF-A0A2K9LGM8-F1
#
_entry.id   AF-A0A2K9LGM8-F1
#
_cell.length_a   1.000
_cell.length_b   1.000
_cell.length_c   1.000
_cell.angle_alpha   90.00
_cell.angle_beta   90.00
_cell.angle_gamma   90.00
#
_symmetry.space_group_name_H-M   'P 1'
#
loop_
_entity.id
_entity.type
_entity.pdbx_description
1 polymer ?
#
loop_
_entity_poly.entity_id
_entity_poly.type
_entity_poly.pdbx_seq_one_letter_code
_entity_poly.pdbx_strand_id
1 'polypeptide(L)'
;MASWICIKRSRWGCNGWHAEWWSFYVDKRLLPQRKLAEAKSMRRALLEQLDRLMALIPGAMKGYAPDPVLLHGDLWSGNMAVDAQGKPTLFDPAVYFGDAETDLAMTRMFGAPGEAFYDAYHHAIAVREGHVLRRNLYDLYHWLNHFNLFGVIYLGQVESALNAALAELG
;
A
#
# COMPACT_ATOMS: atom_id res chain seq x y z
N MET A 1 -6.04 -14.69 11.93
CA MET A 1 -7.22 -14.66 11.04
C MET A 1 -7.75 -13.23 10.97
N ALA A 2 -7.48 -12.53 9.86
CA ALA A 2 -7.90 -11.14 9.64
C ALA A 2 -8.64 -11.03 8.29
N SER A 3 -9.71 -11.82 8.15
CA SER A 3 -10.41 -12.06 6.88
C SER A 3 -11.30 -10.88 6.46
N TRP A 4 -10.71 -9.88 5.81
CA TRP A 4 -11.42 -8.70 5.27
C TRP A 4 -11.57 -8.75 3.73
N ILE A 5 -12.04 -9.87 3.21
CA ILE A 5 -12.40 -10.01 1.78
C ILE A 5 -13.74 -9.32 1.53
N CYS A 6 -13.83 -8.44 0.52
CA CYS A 6 -15.11 -7.88 0.11
C CYS A 6 -15.23 -7.67 -1.41
N ILE A 7 -15.83 -8.65 -2.08
CA ILE A 7 -15.98 -8.69 -3.54
C ILE A 7 -17.47 -8.71 -3.91
N LYS A 8 -17.98 -7.61 -4.50
CA LYS A 8 -19.13 -7.64 -5.41
C LYS A 8 -18.88 -6.71 -6.61
N ARG A 9 -19.47 -7.06 -7.75
CA ARG A 9 -19.21 -6.47 -9.07
C ARG A 9 -19.68 -5.02 -9.19
N SER A 10 -19.23 -4.39 -10.28
CA SER A 10 -19.41 -2.97 -10.65
C SER A 10 -18.84 -1.94 -9.66
N ARG A 11 -17.59 -1.52 -9.92
CA ARG A 11 -16.99 -0.20 -9.55
C ARG A 11 -16.72 0.14 -8.08
N TRP A 12 -16.63 -0.86 -7.18
CA TRP A 12 -15.94 -0.83 -5.87
C TRP A 12 -16.78 -0.59 -4.60
N GLY A 13 -17.04 -1.70 -3.90
CA GLY A 13 -17.80 -1.73 -2.64
C GLY A 13 -16.97 -1.82 -1.35
N CYS A 14 -17.70 -1.83 -0.23
CA CYS A 14 -17.28 -2.07 1.17
C CYS A 14 -16.30 -1.08 1.79
N ASN A 15 -15.28 -0.63 1.07
CA ASN A 15 -14.39 0.46 1.46
C ASN A 15 -15.10 1.83 1.45
N GLY A 16 -16.25 1.91 0.77
CA GLY A 16 -16.94 3.16 0.45
C GLY A 16 -16.51 3.69 -0.93
N TRP A 17 -17.43 4.39 -1.58
CA TRP A 17 -17.26 4.88 -2.95
C TRP A 17 -16.46 6.18 -2.98
N HIS A 18 -15.44 6.24 -3.82
CA HIS A 18 -14.66 7.44 -4.10
C HIS A 18 -14.49 7.60 -5.62
N ALA A 19 -14.48 8.84 -6.10
CA ALA A 19 -14.15 9.15 -7.49
C ALA A 19 -12.63 9.14 -7.74
N GLU A 20 -11.86 9.62 -6.77
CA GLU A 20 -10.41 9.81 -6.88
C GLU A 20 -9.63 8.79 -6.04
N TRP A 21 -8.60 8.19 -6.64
CA TRP A 21 -7.74 7.19 -6.00
C TRP A 21 -7.04 7.75 -4.75
N TRP A 22 -6.58 9.00 -4.76
CA TRP A 22 -5.84 9.57 -3.63
C TRP A 22 -6.71 9.96 -2.45
N SER A 23 -7.95 10.39 -2.70
CA SER A 23 -8.95 10.55 -1.64
C SER A 23 -9.29 9.19 -1.01
N PHE A 24 -9.49 8.15 -1.83
CA PHE A 24 -9.66 6.78 -1.34
C PHE A 24 -8.47 6.33 -0.49
N TYR A 25 -7.24 6.58 -0.97
CA TYR A 25 -6.03 6.14 -0.29
C TYR A 25 -5.84 6.83 1.07
N VAL A 26 -6.04 8.14 1.14
CA VAL A 26 -6.01 8.87 2.42
C VAL A 26 -7.13 8.39 3.35
N ASP A 27 -8.39 8.42 2.91
CA ASP A 27 -9.54 8.17 3.79
C ASP A 27 -9.69 6.70 4.20
N LYS A 28 -9.27 5.75 3.36
CA LYS A 28 -9.55 4.31 3.50
C LYS A 28 -8.31 3.44 3.68
N ARG A 29 -7.10 3.99 3.56
CA ARG A 29 -5.85 3.26 3.85
C ARG A 29 -5.06 3.95 4.96
N LEU A 30 -4.68 5.22 4.81
CA LEU A 30 -3.84 5.91 5.79
C LEU A 30 -4.62 6.34 7.05
N LEU A 31 -5.77 7.01 6.92
CA LEU A 31 -6.52 7.56 8.06
C LEU A 31 -6.98 6.48 9.08
N PRO A 32 -7.44 5.28 8.69
CA PRO A 32 -7.72 4.21 9.65
C PRO A 32 -6.46 3.74 10.40
N GLN A 33 -5.34 3.58 9.69
CA GLN A 33 -4.07 3.15 10.29
C GLN A 33 -3.48 4.22 11.24
N ARG A 34 -3.62 5.51 10.92
CA ARG A 34 -3.23 6.62 11.80
C ARG A 34 -4.07 6.66 13.08
N LYS A 35 -5.37 6.38 13.01
CA LYS A 35 -6.25 6.28 14.20
C LYS A 35 -5.89 5.08 15.09
N LEU A 36 -5.57 3.93 14.49
CA LEU A 36 -5.09 2.76 15.21
C LEU A 36 -3.72 3.00 15.88
N ALA A 37 -2.83 3.75 15.21
CA ALA A 37 -1.52 4.09 15.74
C ALA A 37 -1.58 5.06 16.93
N GLU A 38 -2.51 6.02 16.90
CA GLU A 38 -2.81 6.89 18.05
C GLU A 38 -3.38 6.10 19.23
N ALA A 39 -4.32 5.18 18.98
CA ALA A 39 -4.84 4.26 20.00
C ALA A 39 -3.78 3.28 20.56
N LYS A 40 -2.62 3.18 19.91
CA LYS A 40 -1.43 2.41 20.32
C LYS A 40 -0.29 3.30 20.84
N SER A 41 -0.58 4.56 21.18
CA SER A 41 0.36 5.51 21.77
C SER A 41 1.60 5.78 20.90
N MET A 42 1.45 5.79 19.57
CA MET A 42 2.49 6.29 18.66
C MET A 42 2.88 7.73 19.05
N ARG A 43 4.19 8.04 18.97
CA ARG A 43 4.74 9.37 19.31
C ARG A 43 3.97 10.48 18.60
N ARG A 44 3.51 11.48 19.37
CA ARG A 44 2.73 12.64 18.91
C ARG A 44 3.28 13.29 17.63
N ALA A 45 4.59 13.53 17.59
CA ALA A 45 5.26 14.13 16.42
C ALA A 45 5.14 13.29 15.13
N LEU A 46 5.07 11.96 15.22
CA LEU A 46 4.87 11.09 14.06
C LEU A 46 3.41 11.12 13.57
N LEU A 47 2.45 11.22 14.49
CA LEU A 47 1.04 11.42 14.13
C LEU A 47 0.87 12.77 13.41
N GLU A 48 1.53 13.83 13.87
CA GLU A 48 1.51 15.16 13.24
C GLU A 48 2.22 15.17 11.87
N GLN A 49 3.30 14.39 11.70
CA GLN A 49 3.92 14.16 10.39
C GLN A 49 3.02 13.36 9.43
N LEU A 50 2.32 12.33 9.92
CA LEU A 50 1.33 11.58 9.15
C LEU A 50 0.15 12.47 8.71
N ASP A 51 -0.35 13.32 9.61
CA ASP A 51 -1.42 14.26 9.30
C ASP A 51 -0.98 15.29 8.25
N ARG A 52 0.26 15.81 8.35
CA ARG A 52 0.86 16.65 7.31
C ARG A 52 0.96 15.92 5.97
N LEU A 53 1.44 14.68 5.96
CA LEU A 53 1.58 13.88 4.74
C LEU A 53 0.21 13.62 4.07
N MET A 54 -0.79 13.20 4.85
CA MET A 54 -2.15 12.97 4.36
C MET A 54 -2.78 14.22 3.75
N ALA A 55 -2.48 15.41 4.27
CA ALA A 55 -2.93 16.68 3.69
C ALA A 55 -2.23 17.06 2.36
N LEU A 56 -0.98 16.63 2.15
CA LEU A 56 -0.21 16.93 0.92
C LEU A 56 -0.58 16.00 -0.25
N ILE A 57 -0.84 14.72 0.03
CA ILE A 57 -1.06 13.67 -0.99
C ILE A 57 -2.06 14.08 -2.10
N PRO A 58 -3.29 14.58 -1.81
CA PRO A 58 -4.26 14.88 -2.86
C PRO A 58 -3.85 16.05 -3.77
N GLY A 59 -3.02 16.98 -3.27
CA GLY A 59 -2.50 18.09 -4.05
C GLY A 59 -1.31 17.68 -4.91
N ALA A 60 -0.36 16.96 -4.32
CA ALA A 60 0.87 16.55 -5.01
C ALA A 60 0.65 15.46 -6.06
N MET A 61 -0.34 14.57 -5.87
CA MET A 61 -0.67 13.51 -6.83
C MET A 61 -1.66 13.95 -7.91
N LYS A 62 -1.99 15.25 -7.99
CA LYS A 62 -2.96 15.81 -8.94
C LYS A 62 -2.50 15.60 -10.39
N GLY A 63 -3.24 14.76 -11.12
CA GLY A 63 -2.91 14.34 -12.49
C GLY A 63 -2.57 12.86 -12.61
N TYR A 64 -2.22 12.19 -11.50
CA TYR A 64 -2.07 10.74 -11.47
C TYR A 64 -3.41 10.07 -11.09
N ALA A 65 -4.19 9.74 -12.13
CA ALA A 65 -5.39 8.92 -12.02
C ALA A 65 -5.11 7.53 -12.63
N PRO A 66 -4.85 6.49 -11.81
CA PRO A 66 -4.62 5.14 -12.31
C PRO A 66 -5.94 4.47 -12.69
N ASP A 67 -5.95 3.72 -13.80
CA ASP A 67 -7.03 2.78 -14.08
C ASP A 67 -7.11 1.75 -12.94
N PRO A 68 -8.29 1.57 -12.32
CA PRO A 68 -8.40 0.71 -11.14
C PRO A 68 -8.38 -0.76 -11.55
N VAL A 69 -7.37 -1.50 -11.08
CA VAL A 69 -7.19 -2.94 -11.32
C VAL A 69 -7.60 -3.76 -10.09
N LEU A 70 -7.82 -5.07 -10.27
CA LEU A 70 -8.12 -5.99 -9.18
C LEU A 70 -6.83 -6.37 -8.46
N LEU A 71 -6.73 -5.96 -7.19
CA LEU A 71 -5.56 -6.15 -6.34
C LEU A 71 -5.71 -7.40 -5.47
N HIS A 72 -4.59 -8.06 -5.23
CA HIS A 72 -4.43 -9.07 -4.19
C HIS A 72 -4.53 -8.43 -2.79
N GLY A 73 -3.94 -7.24 -2.62
CA GLY A 73 -4.02 -6.42 -1.40
C GLY A 73 -3.10 -6.82 -0.26
N ASP A 74 -2.55 -8.03 -0.30
CA ASP A 74 -1.55 -8.56 0.66
C ASP A 74 -0.48 -9.40 -0.07
N LEU A 75 0.12 -8.87 -1.14
CA LEU A 75 1.02 -9.62 -2.03
C LEU A 75 2.48 -9.60 -1.55
N TRP A 76 2.84 -10.45 -0.59
CA TRP A 76 4.23 -10.66 -0.14
C TRP A 76 4.65 -12.13 -0.29
N SER A 77 5.92 -12.46 -0.04
CA SER A 77 6.46 -13.80 -0.31
C SER A 77 5.76 -14.95 0.40
N GLY A 78 5.20 -14.74 1.60
CA GLY A 78 4.40 -15.76 2.30
C GLY A 78 3.06 -16.08 1.63
N ASN A 79 2.53 -15.14 0.82
CA ASN A 79 1.25 -15.24 0.14
C ASN A 79 1.38 -15.59 -1.36
N MET A 80 2.57 -15.99 -1.81
CA MET A 80 2.81 -16.48 -3.18
C MET A 80 3.70 -17.72 -3.20
N ALA A 81 3.41 -18.66 -4.09
CA ALA A 81 4.26 -19.82 -4.33
C ALA A 81 4.22 -20.26 -5.80
N VAL A 82 5.07 -21.21 -6.14
CA VAL A 82 5.03 -21.96 -7.40
C VAL A 82 4.67 -23.41 -7.04
N ASP A 83 3.69 -23.99 -7.72
CA ASP A 83 3.29 -25.38 -7.48
C ASP A 83 4.28 -26.39 -8.09
N ALA A 84 4.04 -27.68 -7.84
CA ALA A 84 4.89 -28.76 -8.36
C ALA A 84 4.84 -28.93 -9.90
N GLN A 85 4.02 -28.14 -10.60
CA GLN A 85 3.92 -28.07 -12.06
C GLN A 85 4.53 -26.78 -12.63
N GLY A 86 5.14 -25.93 -11.79
CA GLY A 86 5.77 -24.68 -12.21
C GLY A 86 4.81 -23.49 -12.31
N LYS A 87 3.56 -23.62 -11.83
CA LYS A 87 2.53 -22.59 -11.97
C LYS A 87 2.48 -21.66 -10.74
N PRO A 88 2.46 -20.32 -10.94
CA PRO A 88 2.24 -19.37 -9.85
C PRO A 88 0.88 -19.56 -9.17
N THR A 89 0.87 -19.52 -7.84
CA THR A 89 -0.31 -19.62 -6.97
C THR A 89 -0.24 -18.55 -5.88
N LEU A 90 -1.38 -17.94 -5.54
CA LEU A 90 -1.51 -16.86 -4.55
C LEU A 90 -2.47 -17.24 -3.42
N PHE A 91 -2.27 -16.72 -2.21
CA PHE A 91 -2.98 -17.11 -0.99
C PHE A 91 -3.41 -15.91 -0.13
N ASP A 92 -4.42 -16.09 0.72
CA ASP A 92 -4.91 -15.12 1.73
C ASP A 92 -5.07 -13.65 1.27
N PRO A 93 -5.82 -13.38 0.18
CA PRO A 93 -5.91 -12.05 -0.41
C PRO A 93 -6.81 -11.08 0.37
N ALA A 94 -6.38 -9.83 0.51
CA ALA A 94 -7.15 -8.71 1.04
C ALA A 94 -7.82 -7.90 -0.10
N VAL A 95 -8.57 -8.59 -0.96
CA VAL A 95 -9.01 -8.09 -2.28
C VAL A 95 -9.73 -6.74 -2.24
N TYR A 96 -9.24 -5.79 -3.03
CA TYR A 96 -9.93 -4.56 -3.40
C TYR A 96 -9.55 -4.13 -4.83
N PHE A 97 -10.08 -3.01 -5.30
CA PHE A 97 -9.70 -2.42 -6.60
C PHE A 97 -8.79 -1.22 -6.27
N GLY A 98 -7.74 -0.96 -7.04
CA GLY A 98 -6.88 0.21 -6.81
C GLY A 98 -5.78 0.36 -7.85
N ASP A 99 -4.72 1.10 -7.51
CA ASP A 99 -3.54 1.22 -8.37
C ASP A 99 -2.69 -0.05 -8.34
N ALA A 100 -2.29 -0.55 -9.52
CA ALA A 100 -1.49 -1.77 -9.68
C ALA A 100 -0.17 -1.73 -8.89
N GLU A 101 0.38 -0.52 -8.71
CA GLU A 101 1.63 -0.27 -8.00
C GLU A 101 1.56 -0.59 -6.49
N THR A 102 0.38 -0.76 -5.86
CA THR A 102 0.30 -1.14 -4.43
C THR A 102 0.74 -2.57 -4.16
N ASP A 103 0.29 -3.52 -4.99
CA ASP A 103 0.70 -4.93 -4.85
C ASP A 103 2.21 -5.05 -5.13
N LEU A 104 2.73 -4.29 -6.10
CA LEU A 104 4.16 -4.26 -6.44
C LEU A 104 5.04 -3.62 -5.36
N ALA A 105 4.49 -2.74 -4.52
CA ALA A 105 5.17 -2.24 -3.33
C ALA A 105 5.26 -3.36 -2.27
N MET A 106 4.13 -4.01 -1.97
CA MET A 106 4.06 -5.09 -0.98
C MET A 106 5.02 -6.27 -1.28
N THR A 107 5.27 -6.59 -2.56
CA THR A 107 6.22 -7.66 -2.93
C THR A 107 7.64 -7.39 -2.45
N ARG A 108 8.02 -6.13 -2.16
CA ARG A 108 9.38 -5.72 -1.79
C ARG A 108 9.67 -5.80 -0.30
N MET A 109 8.65 -5.80 0.55
CA MET A 109 8.81 -5.61 2.00
C MET A 109 9.36 -6.85 2.73
N PHE A 110 8.97 -8.04 2.29
CA PHE A 110 9.33 -9.30 2.95
C PHE A 110 9.68 -10.37 1.91
N GLY A 111 10.97 -10.70 1.78
CA GLY A 111 11.45 -11.73 0.85
C GLY A 111 11.21 -11.38 -0.62
N ALA A 112 11.77 -10.26 -1.08
CA ALA A 112 11.49 -9.76 -2.42
C ALA A 112 11.82 -10.79 -3.52
N PRO A 113 10.96 -11.00 -4.53
CA PRO A 113 11.31 -11.81 -5.70
C PRO A 113 12.49 -11.19 -6.47
N GLY A 114 13.20 -12.01 -7.24
CA GLY A 114 14.34 -11.56 -8.05
C GLY A 114 13.94 -10.61 -9.19
N GLU A 115 14.93 -9.90 -9.75
CA GLU A 115 14.73 -8.81 -10.73
C GLU A 115 13.84 -9.20 -11.92
N ALA A 116 13.99 -10.42 -12.45
CA ALA A 116 13.18 -10.96 -13.53
C ALA A 116 11.64 -10.94 -13.28
N PHE A 117 11.18 -10.94 -12.02
CA PHE A 117 9.76 -10.72 -11.69
C PHE A 117 9.34 -9.28 -12.00
N TYR A 118 10.16 -8.30 -11.63
CA TYR A 118 9.90 -6.89 -11.89
C TYR A 118 10.06 -6.56 -13.38
N ASP A 119 11.02 -7.16 -14.07
CA ASP A 119 11.18 -7.02 -15.53
C ASP A 119 9.94 -7.55 -16.27
N ALA A 120 9.48 -8.76 -15.92
CA ALA A 120 8.27 -9.35 -16.50
C ALA A 120 7.01 -8.53 -16.17
N TYR A 121 6.90 -8.02 -14.95
CA TYR A 121 5.81 -7.12 -14.56
C TYR A 121 5.86 -5.81 -15.36
N HIS A 122 7.03 -5.19 -15.51
CA HIS A 122 7.18 -3.91 -16.21
C HIS A 122 7.10 -4.01 -17.73
N HIS A 123 7.33 -5.20 -18.30
CA HIS A 123 6.98 -5.52 -19.68
C HIS A 123 5.45 -5.54 -19.91
N ALA A 124 4.65 -5.93 -18.91
CA ALA A 124 3.20 -5.95 -18.97
C ALA A 124 2.54 -4.62 -18.53
N ILE A 125 3.12 -3.93 -17.53
CA ILE A 125 2.62 -2.69 -16.92
C ILE A 125 3.80 -1.71 -16.77
N ALA A 126 3.93 -0.81 -17.74
CA ALA A 126 5.02 0.15 -17.83
C ALA A 126 5.14 1.03 -16.56
N VAL A 127 6.38 1.31 -16.15
CA VAL A 127 6.69 2.23 -15.05
C VAL A 127 6.22 3.64 -15.41
N ARG A 128 5.41 4.25 -14.54
CA ARG A 128 4.97 5.64 -14.67
C ARG A 128 5.88 6.58 -13.87
N GLU A 129 6.05 7.81 -14.36
CA GLU A 129 6.75 8.88 -13.64
C GLU A 129 6.20 9.07 -12.23
N GLY A 130 7.05 9.39 -11.25
CA GLY A 130 6.66 9.52 -9.83
C GLY A 130 6.45 8.20 -9.05
N HIS A 131 6.76 7.04 -9.62
CA HIS A 131 6.58 5.74 -8.96
C HIS A 131 7.38 5.58 -7.66
N VAL A 132 8.52 6.28 -7.48
CA VAL A 132 9.34 6.20 -6.27
C VAL A 132 8.57 6.73 -5.05
N LEU A 133 8.03 7.94 -5.17
CA LEU A 133 7.14 8.55 -4.18
C LEU A 133 5.89 7.70 -3.94
N ARG A 134 5.23 7.18 -4.99
CA ARG A 134 4.06 6.31 -4.80
C ARG A 134 4.39 5.01 -4.08
N ARG A 135 5.52 4.36 -4.40
CA ARG A 135 6.01 3.19 -3.67
C ARG A 135 6.23 3.54 -2.19
N ASN A 136 6.92 4.64 -1.89
CA ASN A 136 7.13 5.10 -0.50
C ASN A 136 5.80 5.33 0.25
N LEU A 137 4.77 5.87 -0.43
CA LEU A 137 3.43 6.04 0.10
C LEU A 137 2.71 4.70 0.35
N TYR A 138 2.88 3.71 -0.52
CA TYR A 138 2.29 2.38 -0.41
C TYR A 138 2.99 1.53 0.67
N ASP A 139 4.32 1.52 0.68
CA ASP A 139 5.15 0.92 1.75
C ASP A 139 4.72 1.44 3.13
N LEU A 140 4.49 2.75 3.27
CA LEU A 140 4.06 3.37 4.52
C LEU A 140 2.73 2.81 5.06
N TYR A 141 1.72 2.55 4.21
CA TYR A 141 0.46 1.93 4.67
C TYR A 141 0.70 0.54 5.26
N HIS A 142 1.50 -0.28 4.57
CA HIS A 142 1.80 -1.62 5.03
C HIS A 142 2.70 -1.61 6.29
N TRP A 143 3.65 -0.68 6.42
CA TRP A 143 4.43 -0.51 7.66
C TRP A 143 3.57 -0.03 8.84
N LEU A 144 2.63 0.88 8.62
CA LEU A 144 1.66 1.29 9.64
C LEU A 144 0.77 0.10 10.07
N ASN A 145 0.34 -0.73 9.11
CA ASN A 145 -0.40 -1.96 9.40
C ASN A 145 0.44 -2.93 10.27
N HIS A 146 1.73 -3.10 9.95
CA HIS A 146 2.64 -3.95 10.73
C HIS A 146 2.91 -3.39 12.13
N PHE A 147 3.10 -2.08 12.28
CA PHE A 147 3.14 -1.43 13.60
C PHE A 147 1.84 -1.65 14.38
N ASN A 148 0.69 -1.52 13.73
CA ASN A 148 -0.60 -1.71 14.38
C ASN A 148 -0.89 -3.17 14.78
N LEU A 149 -0.42 -4.16 14.02
CA LEU A 149 -0.59 -5.58 14.37
C LEU A 149 0.45 -6.07 15.37
N PHE A 150 1.72 -5.69 15.21
CA PHE A 150 2.87 -6.32 15.89
C PHE A 150 3.68 -5.36 16.78
N GLY A 151 3.37 -4.07 16.76
CA GLY A 151 3.91 -3.08 17.70
C GLY A 151 5.23 -2.41 17.26
N VAL A 152 5.97 -1.91 18.26
CA VAL A 152 7.08 -0.95 18.10
C VAL A 152 8.26 -1.45 17.27
N ILE A 153 8.39 -2.75 17.03
CA ILE A 153 9.46 -3.33 16.21
C ILE A 153 9.42 -2.86 14.74
N TYR A 154 8.28 -2.36 14.27
CA TYR A 154 8.11 -1.79 12.92
C TYR A 154 8.16 -0.24 12.89
N LEU A 155 8.42 0.41 14.03
CA LEU A 155 8.35 1.87 14.14
C LEU A 155 9.43 2.57 13.31
N GLY A 156 10.63 2.01 13.22
CA GLY A 156 11.73 2.57 12.41
C GLY A 156 11.44 2.54 10.91
N GLN A 157 10.70 1.52 10.43
CA GLN A 157 10.27 1.40 9.05
C GLN A 157 9.15 2.40 8.73
N VAL A 158 8.21 2.63 9.67
CA VAL A 158 7.23 3.72 9.57
C VAL A 158 7.92 5.08 9.49
N GLU A 159 8.90 5.35 10.37
CA GLU A 159 9.67 6.61 10.34
C GLU A 159 10.46 6.76 9.04
N SER A 160 11.10 5.70 8.54
CA SER A 160 11.85 5.72 7.28
C SER A 160 10.95 6.04 6.08
N ALA A 161 9.83 5.32 5.93
CA ALA A 161 8.89 5.52 4.82
C ALA A 161 8.19 6.89 4.88
N LEU A 162 7.85 7.37 6.09
CA LEU A 162 7.24 8.68 6.32
C LEU A 162 8.22 9.83 5.97
N ASN A 163 9.48 9.73 6.40
CA ASN A 163 10.50 10.72 6.07
C ASN A 163 10.81 10.72 4.56
N ALA A 164 10.91 9.54 3.92
CA ALA A 164 11.12 9.44 2.47
C ALA A 164 9.93 10.04 1.69
N ALA A 165 8.69 9.73 2.06
CA ALA A 165 7.50 10.30 1.42
C ALA A 165 7.39 11.83 1.63
N LEU A 166 7.80 12.36 2.78
CA LEU A 166 7.81 13.81 3.03
C LEU A 166 8.96 14.55 2.32
N ALA A 167 10.11 13.89 2.11
CA ALA A 167 11.25 14.48 1.39
C ALA A 167 11.01 14.59 -0.13
N GLU A 168 10.23 13.67 -0.70
CA GLU A 168 9.78 13.67 -2.10
C GLU A 168 8.60 14.65 -2.35
N LEU A 169 8.20 15.43 -1.32
CA LEU A 169 7.02 16.30 -1.31
C LEU A 169 7.31 17.73 -0.78
N GLY A 170 8.58 18.14 -0.71
CA GLY A 170 9.01 19.43 -0.14
C GLY A 170 10.14 20.10 -0.93
#